data_AF-A0A955YSC1-F1
#
_entry.id   AF-A0A955YSC1-F1
#
_cell.length_a   1.000
_cell.length_b   1.000
_cell.length_c   1.000
_cell.angle_alpha   90.00
_cell.angle_beta   90.00
_cell.angle_gamma   90.00
#
_symmetry.space_group_name_H-M   'P 1'
#
loop_
_entity.id
_entity.type
_entity.pdbx_description
1 polymer ?
#
loop_
_entity_poly.entity_id
_entity_poly.type
_entity_poly.pdbx_seq_one_letter_code
_entity_poly.pdbx_strand_id
1 'polypeptide(L)'
;ALREILQEAISGGHRVLVFSQFVEMLSIIRRALDEDGVRYEYLDGSTKNRIDKVDAFNSNEKVSAFLISLKAGGTGLNLTGADTVVHFDPWWNPAVEDQATDRAHRIGQTRNVTVYRLIARGTVEEKILELSAKKRALMENVLSSEGSPLKGLTKADVDALFS
;
A
#
# COMPACT_ATOMS: atom_id res chain seq x y z
N ALA A 1 -0.53 -13.20 9.82
CA ALA A 1 -1.06 -12.17 8.90
C ALA A 1 -0.20 -12.01 7.63
N LEU A 2 0.77 -11.07 7.56
CA LEU A 2 1.49 -10.82 6.28
C LEU A 2 2.17 -12.08 5.71
N ARG A 3 2.90 -12.85 6.53
CA ARG A 3 3.55 -14.09 6.07
C ARG A 3 2.55 -15.09 5.51
N GLU A 4 1.37 -15.23 6.10
CA GLU A 4 0.31 -16.13 5.62
C GLU A 4 -0.20 -15.68 4.26
N ILE A 5 -0.52 -14.38 4.10
CA ILE A 5 -0.96 -13.80 2.81
C ILE A 5 0.11 -14.04 1.72
N LEU A 6 1.38 -13.81 2.05
CA LEU A 6 2.48 -14.03 1.12
C LEU A 6 2.62 -15.50 0.75
N GLN A 7 2.57 -16.42 1.72
CA GLN A 7 2.64 -17.85 1.45
C GLN A 7 1.48 -18.34 0.59
N GLU A 8 0.25 -17.90 0.88
CA GLU A 8 -0.96 -18.31 0.15
C GLU A 8 -0.93 -17.77 -1.29
N ALA A 9 -0.59 -16.49 -1.47
CA ALA A 9 -0.46 -15.88 -2.78
C ALA A 9 0.66 -16.55 -3.61
N ILE A 10 1.85 -16.71 -3.04
CA ILE A 10 3.01 -17.30 -3.74
C ILE A 10 2.71 -18.77 -4.11
N SER A 11 2.08 -19.53 -3.22
CA SER A 11 1.68 -20.92 -3.50
C SER A 11 0.64 -21.02 -4.61
N GLY A 12 -0.23 -20.01 -4.74
CA GLY A 12 -1.17 -19.85 -5.84
C GLY A 12 -0.56 -19.32 -7.15
N GLY A 13 0.76 -19.08 -7.19
CA GLY A 13 1.46 -18.51 -8.35
C GLY A 13 1.18 -17.02 -8.57
N HIS A 14 0.70 -16.32 -7.55
CA HIS A 14 0.48 -14.88 -7.56
C HIS A 14 1.77 -14.13 -7.22
N ARG A 15 1.88 -12.88 -7.70
CA ARG A 15 3.02 -11.99 -7.41
C ARG A 15 2.54 -10.80 -6.61
N VAL A 16 3.27 -10.49 -5.54
CA VAL A 16 2.79 -9.59 -4.48
C VAL A 16 3.58 -8.29 -4.44
N LEU A 17 2.89 -7.15 -4.43
CA LEU A 17 3.45 -5.86 -4.02
C LEU A 17 3.17 -5.64 -2.54
N VAL A 18 4.19 -5.24 -1.78
CA VAL A 18 4.02 -4.87 -0.38
C VAL A 18 4.46 -3.42 -0.21
N PHE A 19 3.52 -2.58 0.21
CA PHE A 19 3.75 -1.18 0.49
C PHE A 19 3.81 -0.92 2.00
N SER A 20 4.76 -0.08 2.40
CA SER A 20 4.86 0.41 3.77
C SER A 20 5.42 1.84 3.79
N GLN A 21 4.97 2.68 4.72
CA GLN A 21 5.60 3.98 4.95
C GLN A 21 6.90 3.91 5.73
N PHE A 22 7.13 2.81 6.45
CA PHE A 22 8.26 2.63 7.35
C PHE A 22 9.33 1.73 6.70
N VAL A 23 10.47 2.33 6.33
CA VAL A 23 11.62 1.61 5.77
C VAL A 23 12.14 0.53 6.73
N GLU A 24 12.08 0.79 8.03
CA GLU A 24 12.43 -0.19 9.06
C GLU A 24 11.52 -1.42 8.99
N MET A 25 10.22 -1.22 8.78
CA MET A 25 9.27 -2.33 8.64
C MET A 25 9.56 -3.16 7.39
N LEU A 26 9.86 -2.50 6.26
CA LEU A 26 10.31 -3.23 5.06
C LEU A 26 11.59 -4.03 5.32
N SER A 27 12.50 -3.52 6.16
CA SER A 27 13.72 -4.24 6.53
C SER A 27 13.44 -5.49 7.38
N ILE A 28 12.44 -5.43 8.26
CA ILE A 28 11.95 -6.60 9.00
C ILE A 28 11.32 -7.62 8.04
N ILE A 29 10.51 -7.16 7.09
CA ILE A 29 9.86 -8.02 6.08
C ILE A 29 10.92 -8.70 5.20
N ARG A 30 11.96 -7.98 4.78
CA ARG A 30 13.08 -8.55 4.00
C ARG A 30 13.72 -9.74 4.70
N ARG A 31 14.10 -9.57 5.97
CA ARG A 31 14.65 -10.66 6.78
C ARG A 31 13.73 -11.87 6.84
N ALA A 32 12.43 -11.63 7.03
CA ALA A 32 11.43 -12.70 7.04
C ALA A 32 11.37 -13.45 5.69
N LEU A 33 11.43 -12.72 4.57
CA LEU A 33 11.47 -13.34 3.24
C LEU A 33 12.77 -14.10 2.97
N ASP A 34 13.90 -13.58 3.44
CA ASP A 34 15.20 -14.26 3.35
C ASP A 34 15.18 -15.59 4.12
N GLU A 35 14.62 -15.60 5.34
CA GLU A 35 14.41 -16.79 6.16
C GLU A 35 13.51 -17.83 5.46
N ASP A 36 12.48 -17.35 4.77
CA ASP A 36 11.51 -18.19 4.06
C ASP A 36 11.99 -18.58 2.63
N GLY A 37 13.18 -18.13 2.21
CA GLY A 37 13.77 -18.42 0.90
C GLY A 37 13.03 -17.78 -0.28
N VAL A 38 12.21 -16.75 -0.03
CA VAL A 38 11.43 -16.05 -1.05
C VAL A 38 12.30 -15.01 -1.74
N ARG A 39 12.37 -15.05 -3.07
CA ARG A 39 13.05 -13.97 -3.82
C ARG A 39 12.13 -12.78 -3.96
N TYR A 40 12.68 -11.60 -3.70
CA TYR A 40 11.97 -10.35 -3.80
C TYR A 40 12.85 -9.25 -4.40
N GLU A 41 12.22 -8.19 -4.87
CA GLU A 41 12.86 -6.91 -5.13
C GLU A 41 12.50 -5.88 -4.07
N TYR A 42 13.33 -4.85 -3.93
CA TYR A 42 13.18 -3.80 -2.93
C TYR A 42 13.44 -2.43 -3.53
N LEU A 43 12.60 -1.45 -3.16
CA LEU A 43 12.72 -0.07 -3.61
C LEU A 43 12.31 0.91 -2.49
N ASP A 44 13.21 1.84 -2.20
CA ASP A 44 12.96 2.99 -1.35
C ASP A 44 13.47 4.31 -1.93
N GLY A 45 13.43 5.38 -1.14
CA GLY A 45 13.87 6.71 -1.55
C GLY A 45 15.36 6.79 -1.90
N SER A 46 16.19 5.92 -1.32
CA SER A 46 17.64 5.87 -1.54
C SER A 46 18.05 5.03 -2.76
N THR A 47 17.11 4.28 -3.32
CA THR A 47 17.35 3.37 -4.44
C THR A 47 17.65 4.16 -5.71
N LYS A 48 18.85 3.95 -6.29
CA LYS A 48 19.31 4.61 -7.53
C LYS A 48 18.81 3.88 -8.79
N ASN A 49 18.93 2.55 -8.83
CA ASN A 49 18.64 1.73 -10.01
C ASN A 49 17.17 1.27 -10.03
N ARG A 50 16.23 2.22 -9.95
CA ARG A 50 14.81 1.92 -9.78
C ARG A 50 14.20 1.15 -10.95
N ILE A 51 14.59 1.49 -12.17
CA ILE A 51 14.08 0.87 -13.40
C ILE A 51 14.51 -0.59 -13.45
N ASP A 52 15.80 -0.88 -13.23
CA ASP A 52 16.32 -2.25 -13.20
C ASP A 52 15.58 -3.15 -12.20
N LYS A 53 15.19 -2.60 -11.05
CA LYS A 53 14.42 -3.31 -10.01
C LYS A 53 13.00 -3.63 -10.47
N VAL A 54 12.36 -2.69 -11.15
CA VAL A 54 11.04 -2.90 -11.75
C VAL A 54 11.10 -3.92 -12.88
N ASP A 55 12.10 -3.81 -13.76
CA ASP A 55 12.27 -4.72 -14.88
C ASP A 55 12.59 -6.14 -14.40
N ALA A 56 13.43 -6.27 -13.37
CA ALA A 56 13.69 -7.55 -12.72
C ALA A 56 12.39 -8.17 -12.17
N PHE A 57 11.55 -7.41 -11.46
CA PHE A 57 10.28 -7.92 -10.95
C PHE A 57 9.30 -8.33 -12.06
N ASN A 58 9.20 -7.53 -13.13
CA ASN A 58 8.28 -7.82 -14.22
C ASN A 58 8.72 -9.02 -15.07
N SER A 59 10.02 -9.14 -15.36
CA SER A 59 10.57 -10.14 -16.28
C SER A 59 11.01 -11.45 -15.63
N ASN A 60 11.33 -11.45 -14.34
CA ASN A 60 11.82 -12.64 -13.64
C ASN A 60 10.71 -13.29 -12.82
N GLU A 61 10.14 -14.37 -13.34
CA GLU A 61 9.09 -15.15 -12.66
C GLU A 61 9.53 -15.73 -11.31
N LYS A 62 10.84 -15.85 -11.07
CA LYS A 62 11.35 -16.31 -9.77
C LYS A 62 11.22 -15.27 -8.67
N VAL A 63 10.98 -13.99 -9.01
CA VAL A 63 10.76 -12.91 -8.04
C VAL A 63 9.27 -12.86 -7.73
N SER A 64 8.91 -13.27 -6.51
CA SER A 64 7.51 -13.43 -6.11
C SER A 64 6.96 -12.24 -5.34
N ALA A 65 7.83 -11.37 -4.80
CA ALA A 65 7.43 -10.18 -4.06
C ALA A 65 8.22 -8.92 -4.45
N PHE A 66 7.60 -7.75 -4.31
CA PHE A 66 8.28 -6.46 -4.43
C PHE A 66 7.90 -5.57 -3.24
N LEU A 67 8.90 -5.24 -2.44
CA LEU A 67 8.79 -4.38 -1.28
C LEU A 67 9.07 -2.92 -1.66
N ILE A 68 8.09 -2.04 -1.46
CA ILE A 68 8.15 -0.65 -1.92
C ILE A 68 7.82 0.29 -0.77
N SER A 69 8.68 1.27 -0.52
CA SER A 69 8.32 2.34 0.43
C SER A 69 7.35 3.32 -0.21
N LEU A 70 6.30 3.70 0.51
CA LEU A 70 5.24 4.59 0.01
C LEU A 70 5.79 5.96 -0.43
N LYS A 71 6.84 6.47 0.23
CA LYS A 71 7.56 7.69 -0.20
C LYS A 71 8.24 7.55 -1.56
N ALA A 72 8.61 6.34 -1.97
CA ALA A 72 9.24 6.06 -3.25
C ALA A 72 8.24 5.58 -4.33
N GLY A 73 7.08 5.06 -3.91
CA GLY A 73 5.96 4.64 -4.76
C GLY A 73 5.25 5.77 -5.51
N GLY A 74 5.48 7.03 -5.14
CA GLY A 74 4.97 8.21 -5.86
C GLY A 74 5.67 8.49 -7.21
N THR A 75 6.67 7.69 -7.57
CA THR A 75 7.31 7.72 -8.89
C THR A 75 6.58 6.77 -9.83
N GLY A 76 6.26 7.15 -11.07
CA GLY A 76 5.34 6.43 -11.98
C GLY A 76 5.82 5.06 -12.49
N LEU A 77 6.15 4.13 -11.58
CA LEU A 77 6.65 2.78 -11.87
C LEU A 77 5.56 1.92 -12.52
N ASN A 78 5.98 1.02 -13.41
CA ASN A 78 5.08 0.08 -14.10
C ASN A 78 5.18 -1.31 -13.47
N LEU A 79 4.19 -1.72 -12.68
CA LEU A 79 4.25 -2.95 -11.87
C LEU A 79 3.19 -3.97 -12.30
N THR A 80 2.97 -4.08 -13.61
CA THR A 80 1.96 -4.97 -14.22
C THR A 80 2.21 -6.46 -13.96
N GLY A 81 3.38 -6.82 -13.42
CA GLY A 81 3.65 -8.20 -13.02
C GLY A 81 2.85 -8.68 -11.82
N ALA A 82 2.33 -7.78 -10.98
CA ALA A 82 1.65 -8.13 -9.74
C ALA A 82 0.13 -8.16 -9.86
N ASP A 83 -0.49 -9.12 -9.19
CA ASP A 83 -1.94 -9.28 -9.07
C ASP A 83 -2.40 -9.30 -7.60
N THR A 84 -1.47 -9.17 -6.66
CA THR A 84 -1.78 -9.01 -5.24
C THR A 84 -1.06 -7.78 -4.71
N VAL A 85 -1.78 -6.93 -3.99
CA VAL A 85 -1.24 -5.71 -3.37
C VAL A 85 -1.53 -5.77 -1.88
N VAL A 86 -0.51 -5.55 -1.06
CA VAL A 86 -0.63 -5.49 0.40
C VAL A 86 -0.16 -4.13 0.87
N HIS A 87 -1.06 -3.35 1.46
CA HIS A 87 -0.72 -2.17 2.24
C HIS A 87 -0.53 -2.61 3.69
N PHE A 88 0.73 -2.63 4.14
CA PHE A 88 1.10 -3.16 5.45
C PHE A 88 0.67 -2.24 6.59
N ASP A 89 0.71 -0.94 6.36
CA ASP A 89 0.35 0.09 7.32
C ASP A 89 -0.55 1.12 6.66
N PRO A 90 -1.54 1.67 7.40
CA PRO A 90 -2.49 2.61 6.84
C PRO A 90 -1.80 3.94 6.51
N TRP A 91 -2.12 4.45 5.33
CA TRP A 91 -1.71 5.79 4.93
C TRP A 91 -2.87 6.77 5.11
N TRP A 92 -2.58 7.92 5.72
CA TRP A 92 -3.62 8.92 6.06
C TRP A 92 -4.27 9.58 4.83
N ASN A 93 -3.68 9.43 3.63
CA ASN A 93 -4.21 9.97 2.38
C ASN A 93 -4.61 8.84 1.40
N PRO A 94 -5.90 8.44 1.37
CA PRO A 94 -6.38 7.36 0.50
C PRO A 94 -5.98 7.48 -0.97
N ALA A 95 -5.88 8.71 -1.51
CA ALA A 95 -5.51 8.92 -2.91
C ALA A 95 -4.10 8.43 -3.25
N VAL A 96 -3.17 8.45 -2.29
CA VAL A 96 -1.80 7.93 -2.50
C VAL A 96 -1.81 6.40 -2.54
N GLU A 97 -2.65 5.78 -1.73
CA GLU A 97 -2.81 4.34 -1.67
C GLU A 97 -3.51 3.81 -2.93
N ASP A 98 -4.57 4.49 -3.36
CA ASP A 98 -5.27 4.21 -4.61
C ASP A 98 -4.29 4.33 -5.79
N GLN A 99 -3.48 5.39 -5.83
CA GLN A 99 -2.44 5.56 -6.86
C GLN A 99 -1.38 4.45 -6.84
N ALA A 100 -0.97 3.98 -5.66
CA ALA A 100 -0.02 2.88 -5.53
C ALA A 100 -0.62 1.56 -6.04
N THR A 101 -1.89 1.33 -5.74
CA THR A 101 -2.69 0.18 -6.18
C THR A 101 -2.91 0.19 -7.69
N ASP A 102 -3.20 1.37 -8.27
CA ASP A 102 -3.39 1.58 -9.71
C ASP A 102 -2.15 1.18 -10.54
N ARG A 103 -0.97 1.09 -9.92
CA ARG A 103 0.25 0.63 -10.63
C ARG A 103 0.21 -0.87 -10.96
N ALA A 104 -0.55 -1.66 -10.22
CA ALA A 104 -0.82 -3.07 -10.53
C ALA A 104 -1.99 -3.22 -11.52
N HIS A 105 -2.99 -2.33 -11.47
CA HIS A 105 -4.18 -2.33 -12.34
C HIS A 105 -3.96 -1.79 -13.78
N ARG A 106 -2.71 -1.67 -14.24
CA ARG A 106 -2.41 -1.06 -15.54
C ARG A 106 -2.86 -1.92 -16.74
N ILE A 107 -3.10 -1.23 -17.87
CA ILE A 107 -3.42 -1.84 -19.17
C ILE A 107 -2.35 -2.90 -19.50
N GLY A 108 -2.77 -4.15 -19.70
CA GLY A 108 -1.90 -5.30 -19.91
C GLY A 108 -1.94 -6.34 -18.78
N GLN A 109 -2.50 -5.99 -17.61
CA GLN A 109 -2.83 -6.96 -16.57
C GLN A 109 -4.09 -7.75 -16.96
N THR A 110 -4.01 -9.08 -16.99
CA THR A 110 -5.12 -9.98 -17.35
C THR A 110 -5.76 -10.66 -16.14
N ARG A 111 -5.15 -10.52 -14.96
CA ARG A 111 -5.60 -11.13 -13.70
C ARG A 111 -6.30 -10.10 -12.81
N ASN A 112 -7.30 -10.54 -12.04
CA ASN A 112 -7.94 -9.69 -11.04
C ASN A 112 -6.90 -9.32 -9.97
N VAL A 113 -6.75 -8.01 -9.72
CA VAL A 113 -5.85 -7.53 -8.67
C VAL A 113 -6.59 -7.55 -7.34
N THR A 114 -6.02 -8.24 -6.34
CA THR A 114 -6.55 -8.31 -4.98
C THR A 114 -5.78 -7.38 -4.07
N VAL A 115 -6.48 -6.58 -3.27
CA VAL A 115 -5.87 -5.56 -2.38
C VAL A 115 -6.17 -5.89 -0.93
N TYR A 116 -5.12 -6.12 -0.14
CA TYR A 116 -5.18 -6.33 1.30
C TYR A 116 -4.70 -5.07 2.03
N ARG A 117 -5.45 -4.65 3.04
CA ARG A 117 -5.08 -3.57 3.96
C ARG A 117 -4.94 -4.17 5.35
N LEU A 118 -3.74 -4.13 5.91
CA LEU A 118 -3.49 -4.61 7.27
C LEU A 118 -3.71 -3.46 8.25
N ILE A 119 -4.52 -3.73 9.28
CA ILE A 119 -4.93 -2.74 10.28
C ILE A 119 -4.84 -3.42 11.64
N ALA A 120 -4.07 -2.85 12.56
CA ALA A 120 -4.02 -3.35 13.93
C ALA A 120 -5.25 -2.90 14.72
N ARG A 121 -6.08 -3.87 15.14
CA ARG A 121 -7.29 -3.62 15.95
C ARG A 121 -6.94 -2.99 17.30
N GLY A 122 -7.74 -2.03 17.74
CA GLY A 122 -7.58 -1.35 19.04
C GLY A 122 -6.39 -0.40 19.10
N THR A 123 -5.86 0.01 17.94
CA THR A 123 -4.74 0.94 17.86
C THR A 123 -5.16 2.26 17.22
N VAL A 124 -4.26 3.24 17.24
CA VAL A 124 -4.44 4.55 16.58
C VAL A 124 -4.74 4.39 15.08
N GLU A 125 -4.28 3.31 14.43
CA GLU A 125 -4.54 3.00 13.03
C GLU A 125 -6.04 2.87 12.71
N GLU A 126 -6.80 2.23 13.60
CA GLU A 126 -8.25 2.07 13.48
C GLU A 126 -8.97 3.42 13.57
N LYS A 127 -8.58 4.27 14.54
CA LYS A 127 -9.11 5.63 14.68
C LYS A 127 -8.81 6.51 13.46
N ILE A 128 -7.62 6.39 12.87
CA ILE A 128 -7.24 7.15 11.66
C ILE A 128 -8.11 6.76 10.47
N LEU A 129 -8.42 5.48 10.31
CA LEU A 129 -9.30 5.01 9.24
C LEU A 129 -10.74 5.47 9.44
N GLU A 130 -11.27 5.40 10.67
CA GLU A 130 -12.59 5.93 10.98
C GLU A 130 -12.70 7.43 10.68
N LEU A 131 -11.68 8.21 11.03
CA LEU A 131 -11.65 9.65 10.76
C LEU A 131 -11.51 9.95 9.27
N SER A 132 -10.68 9.20 8.55
CA SER A 132 -10.56 9.32 7.09
C SER A 132 -11.88 8.99 6.40
N ALA A 133 -12.60 7.96 6.86
CA ALA A 133 -13.93 7.60 6.36
C ALA A 133 -14.97 8.69 6.65
N LYS A 134 -15.00 9.24 7.87
CA LYS A 134 -15.86 10.38 8.22
C LYS A 134 -15.56 11.59 7.34
N LYS A 135 -14.27 11.90 7.12
CA LYS A 135 -13.85 13.01 6.25
C LYS A 135 -14.30 12.78 4.80
N ARG A 136 -14.16 11.55 4.27
CA ARG A 136 -14.61 11.21 2.91
C ARG A 136 -16.12 11.38 2.77
N ALA A 137 -16.91 10.86 3.73
CA ALA A 137 -18.36 11.02 3.75
C ALA A 137 -18.78 12.50 3.83
N LEU A 138 -18.07 13.32 4.62
CA LEU A 138 -18.30 14.76 4.64
C LEU A 138 -18.00 15.40 3.28
N MET A 139 -16.89 15.04 2.64
CA MET A 139 -16.54 15.57 1.31
C MET A 139 -17.54 15.14 0.23
N GLU A 140 -18.00 13.90 0.23
CA GLU A 140 -19.02 13.40 -0.70
C GLU A 140 -20.37 14.11 -0.50
N ASN A 141 -20.79 14.31 0.76
CA ASN A 141 -21.98 15.09 1.08
C ASN A 141 -21.86 16.55 0.64
N VAL A 142 -20.67 17.15 0.76
CA VAL A 142 -20.39 18.53 0.31
C VAL A 142 -20.41 18.64 -1.22
N LEU A 143 -19.91 17.63 -1.95
CA LEU A 143 -19.94 17.61 -3.40
C LEU A 143 -21.35 17.34 -3.97
N SER A 144 -22.22 16.70 -3.21
CA SER A 144 -23.62 16.48 -3.57
C SER A 144 -24.55 17.62 -3.11
N SER A 145 -24.08 18.51 -2.24
CA SER A 145 -24.75 19.76 -1.90
C SER A 145 -24.12 20.94 -2.64
N GLU A 146 -24.71 21.39 -3.75
CA GLU A 146 -24.36 22.68 -4.34
C GLU A 146 -24.57 23.80 -3.30
N GLY A 147 -23.48 24.32 -2.71
CA GLY A 147 -23.46 25.68 -2.13
C GLY A 147 -23.41 25.84 -0.60
N SER A 148 -22.50 25.18 0.15
CA SER A 148 -22.15 25.67 1.50
C SER A 148 -20.64 25.67 1.81
N PRO A 149 -20.11 26.73 2.48
CA PRO A 149 -18.67 26.86 2.73
C PRO A 149 -18.20 25.88 3.83
N LEU A 150 -16.98 25.37 3.61
CA LEU A 150 -16.26 24.38 4.41
C LEU A 150 -16.26 24.66 5.94
N LYS A 151 -16.62 23.67 6.76
CA LYS A 151 -16.11 23.56 8.15
C LYS A 151 -14.91 22.61 8.14
N GLY A 152 -13.71 23.16 8.34
CA GLY A 152 -12.49 22.37 8.52
C GLY A 152 -12.50 21.58 9.84
N LEU A 153 -11.51 20.68 9.99
CA LEU A 153 -11.28 19.88 11.20
C LEU A 153 -11.28 20.77 12.45
N THR A 154 -12.04 20.38 13.46
CA THR A 154 -12.10 21.13 14.72
C THR A 154 -10.99 20.67 15.66
N LYS A 155 -10.59 21.55 16.59
CA LYS A 155 -9.60 21.21 17.61
C LYS A 155 -10.03 20.00 18.46
N ALA A 156 -11.34 19.84 18.69
CA ALA A 156 -11.90 18.69 19.39
C ALA A 156 -11.66 17.36 18.65
N ASP A 157 -11.70 17.38 17.30
CA ASP A 157 -11.39 16.20 16.49
C ASP A 157 -9.91 15.80 16.63
N VAL A 158 -9.03 16.78 16.82
CA VAL A 158 -7.59 16.56 17.05
C VAL A 158 -7.33 16.04 18.46
N ASP A 159 -8.01 16.56 19.47
CA ASP A 159 -7.81 16.13 20.87
C ASP A 159 -8.31 14.68 21.09
N ALA A 160 -9.33 14.25 20.35
CA ALA A 160 -9.83 12.88 20.37
C ALA A 160 -8.86 11.84 19.76
N LEU A 161 -7.87 12.26 18.97
CA LEU A 161 -6.83 11.37 18.42
C LEU A 161 -5.83 10.90 19.47
N PHE A 162 -5.58 11.72 20.50
CA PHE A 162 -4.53 11.50 21.51
C PHE A 162 -5.06 11.02 22.87
N SER A 163 -6.38 10.80 22.95
CA SER A 163 -7.09 10.26 24.13
C SER A 163 -7.49 8.80 23.90
#